data_AF-A0A3M5L1C8-F1
#
_entry.id   AF-A0A3M5L1C8-F1
#
_cell.length_a   1.000
_cell.length_b   1.000
_cell.length_c   1.000
_cell.angle_alpha   90.00
_cell.angle_beta   90.00
_cell.angle_gamma   90.00
#
_symmetry.space_group_name_H-M   'P 1'
#
loop_
_entity.id
_entity.type
_entity.pdbx_description
1 polymer ?
#
loop_
_entity_poly.entity_id
_entity_poly.type
_entity_poly.pdbx_seq_one_letter_code
_entity_poly.pdbx_strand_id
1 'polypeptide(L)'
;MSRQRHLKLGAMVHGVGHGWGEWRHPHALANASVNFGFYQQQTQLAEAARFDFVFIADSLHIHEKSSPHYLNRFEPLTILSALAATTRHIGLVATVTVSYTEPFQVARQFASLDHISGGRAGWNVVTS
;
A
#
# COMPACT_ATOMS: atom_id res chain seq x y z
N MET A 1 -24.41 -4.92 28.29
CA MET A 1 -24.20 -3.67 27.52
C MET A 1 -23.51 -4.04 26.22
N SER A 2 -24.05 -3.66 25.06
CA SER A 2 -23.38 -3.93 23.78
C SER A 2 -22.10 -3.08 23.69
N ARG A 3 -21.01 -3.66 23.19
CA ARG A 3 -19.72 -2.98 23.03
C ARG A 3 -19.88 -1.86 22.00
N GLN A 4 -19.57 -0.62 22.37
CA GLN A 4 -19.56 0.51 21.44
C GLN A 4 -18.49 0.24 20.36
N ARG A 5 -18.93 0.17 19.09
CA ARG A 5 -18.05 -0.08 17.93
C ARG A 5 -17.66 1.27 17.32
N HIS A 6 -16.39 1.43 17.00
CA HIS A 6 -15.90 2.60 16.28
C HIS A 6 -15.72 2.23 14.80
N LEU A 7 -16.00 3.19 13.92
CA LEU A 7 -15.69 3.05 12.49
C LEU A 7 -14.18 2.92 12.33
N LYS A 8 -13.77 2.02 11.43
CA LYS A 8 -12.38 1.78 11.06
C LYS A 8 -12.11 2.33 9.67
N LEU A 9 -11.00 3.03 9.50
CA LEU A 9 -10.66 3.73 8.26
C LEU A 9 -9.33 3.23 7.69
N GLY A 10 -9.34 2.90 6.40
CA GLY A 10 -8.16 2.52 5.63
C GLY A 10 -7.88 3.52 4.51
N ALA A 11 -6.62 3.82 4.25
CA ALA A 11 -6.19 4.76 3.21
C ALA A 11 -5.42 4.02 2.11
N MET A 12 -5.91 4.06 0.89
CA MET A 12 -5.18 3.52 -0.27
C MET A 12 -4.17 4.55 -0.77
N VAL A 13 -2.88 4.21 -0.78
CA VAL A 13 -1.82 5.08 -1.33
C VAL A 13 -1.53 4.64 -2.76
N HIS A 14 -1.89 5.47 -3.74
CA HIS A 14 -1.96 5.06 -5.15
C HIS A 14 -1.30 6.03 -6.13
N GLY A 15 -0.07 6.45 -5.82
CA GLY A 15 0.79 7.22 -6.72
C GLY A 15 0.09 8.37 -7.45
N VAL A 16 0.11 8.32 -8.78
CA VAL A 16 -0.45 9.36 -9.65
C VAL A 16 -1.98 9.33 -9.80
N GLY A 17 -2.67 8.43 -9.10
CA GLY A 17 -4.12 8.32 -9.11
C GLY A 17 -4.68 7.03 -9.72
N HIS A 18 -5.99 6.84 -9.58
CA HIS A 18 -6.70 5.62 -10.00
C HIS A 18 -7.10 5.65 -11.48
N GLY A 19 -7.40 6.83 -12.01
CA GLY A 19 -7.79 7.03 -13.39
C GLY A 19 -6.63 7.23 -14.37
N TRP A 20 -6.98 7.64 -15.59
CA TRP A 20 -6.04 7.86 -16.69
C TRP A 20 -5.62 9.33 -16.87
N GLY A 21 -6.32 10.26 -16.22
CA GLY A 21 -6.15 11.70 -16.40
C GLY A 21 -5.66 12.48 -15.18
N GLU A 22 -5.75 11.91 -13.98
CA GLU A 22 -5.46 12.60 -12.70
C GLU A 22 -4.03 13.16 -12.64
N TRP A 23 -3.06 12.39 -13.16
CA TRP A 23 -1.65 12.77 -13.25
C TRP A 23 -1.38 14.06 -14.06
N ARG A 24 -2.34 14.50 -14.90
CA ARG A 24 -2.23 15.71 -15.73
C ARG A 24 -2.67 16.97 -15.00
N HIS A 25 -3.28 16.84 -13.82
CA HIS A 25 -3.71 18.00 -13.05
C HIS A 25 -2.50 18.87 -12.67
N PRO A 26 -2.58 20.21 -12.72
CA PRO A 26 -1.41 21.09 -12.47
C PRO A 26 -0.75 20.89 -11.10
N HIS A 27 -1.49 20.38 -10.11
CA HIS A 27 -0.98 20.08 -8.77
C HIS A 27 -0.63 18.59 -8.56
N ALA A 28 -0.80 17.74 -9.57
CA ALA A 28 -0.43 16.34 -9.47
C ALA A 28 1.10 16.19 -9.53
N LEU A 29 1.63 15.31 -8.69
CA LEU A 29 3.02 14.93 -8.75
C LEU A 29 3.18 13.80 -9.78
N ALA A 30 3.67 14.12 -10.98
CA ALA A 30 3.70 13.18 -12.11
C ALA A 30 4.54 11.91 -11.87
N ASN A 31 5.50 11.93 -10.93
CA ASN A 31 6.30 10.76 -10.56
C ASN A 31 5.83 10.06 -9.28
N ALA A 32 4.65 10.39 -8.75
CA ALA A 32 4.17 9.93 -7.44
C ALA A 32 4.21 8.41 -7.25
N SER A 33 3.97 7.62 -8.30
CA SER A 33 3.95 6.15 -8.24
C SER A 33 5.30 5.50 -7.90
N VAL A 34 6.42 6.20 -8.13
CA VAL A 34 7.78 5.74 -7.83
C VAL A 34 8.55 6.76 -6.99
N ASN A 35 7.83 7.63 -6.28
CA ASN A 35 8.41 8.65 -5.41
C ASN A 35 8.24 8.23 -3.95
N PHE A 36 9.33 7.82 -3.29
CA PHE A 36 9.27 7.40 -1.89
C PHE A 36 8.76 8.53 -0.97
N GLY A 37 9.16 9.77 -1.20
CA GLY A 37 8.71 10.92 -0.40
C GLY A 37 7.19 11.13 -0.47
N PHE A 38 6.58 10.88 -1.63
CA PHE A 38 5.12 10.89 -1.77
C PHE A 38 4.46 9.82 -0.89
N TYR A 39 4.92 8.57 -0.99
CA TYR A 39 4.38 7.48 -0.19
C TYR A 39 4.55 7.75 1.31
N GLN A 40 5.74 8.18 1.74
CA GLN A 40 6.03 8.53 3.12
C GLN A 40 5.09 9.63 3.63
N GLN A 41 4.92 10.72 2.88
CA GLN A 41 4.05 11.83 3.26
C GLN A 41 2.59 11.39 3.38
N GLN A 42 2.07 10.63 2.42
CA GLN A 42 0.69 10.14 2.44
C GLN A 42 0.44 9.20 3.63
N THR A 43 1.37 8.29 3.91
CA THR A 43 1.27 7.37 5.04
C THR A 43 1.34 8.10 6.38
N GLN A 44 2.26 9.07 6.53
CA GLN A 44 2.35 9.88 7.75
C GLN A 44 1.11 10.74 7.97
N LEU A 45 0.51 11.28 6.89
CA LEU A 45 -0.75 12.00 6.96
C LEU A 45 -1.89 11.10 7.45
N ALA A 46 -2.01 9.89 6.88
CA ALA A 46 -3.02 8.91 7.31
C ALA A 46 -2.84 8.52 8.78
N GLU A 47 -1.60 8.30 9.22
CA GLU A 47 -1.27 7.99 10.62
C GLU A 47 -1.65 9.13 11.58
N ALA A 48 -1.32 10.37 11.22
CA ALA A 48 -1.69 11.56 12.00
C ALA A 48 -3.22 11.71 12.08
N ALA A 49 -3.94 11.36 11.00
CA ALA A 49 -5.40 11.35 10.93
C ALA A 49 -6.06 10.13 11.60
N ARG A 50 -5.29 9.26 12.28
CA ARG A 50 -5.78 8.07 13.01
C ARG A 50 -6.44 7.02 12.13
N PHE A 51 -6.03 6.91 10.86
CA PHE A 51 -6.39 5.76 10.05
C PHE A 51 -5.80 4.48 10.64
N ASP A 52 -6.54 3.40 10.54
CA ASP A 52 -6.14 2.10 11.07
C ASP A 52 -5.06 1.45 10.22
N PHE A 53 -5.09 1.67 8.90
CA PHE A 53 -4.09 1.14 7.99
C PHE A 53 -3.93 1.94 6.69
N VAL A 54 -2.75 1.85 6.09
CA VAL A 54 -2.55 2.13 4.67
C VAL A 54 -2.59 0.84 3.86
N PHE A 55 -3.03 0.97 2.62
CA PHE A 55 -3.21 -0.14 1.69
C PHE A 55 -2.51 0.14 0.37
N ILE A 56 -1.68 -0.81 -0.09
CA ILE A 56 -1.05 -0.78 -1.41
C ILE A 56 -1.66 -1.90 -2.27
N ALA A 57 -2.35 -1.49 -3.34
CA ALA A 57 -2.88 -2.42 -4.34
C ALA A 57 -1.81 -2.82 -5.35
N ASP A 58 -2.00 -3.99 -5.97
CA ASP A 58 -1.09 -4.49 -6.99
C ASP A 58 -1.81 -5.30 -8.09
N SER A 59 -1.08 -5.53 -9.18
CA SER A 59 -1.40 -6.35 -10.36
C SER A 59 -0.07 -6.76 -10.98
N LEU A 60 0.01 -8.00 -11.44
CA LEU A 60 1.21 -8.57 -12.06
C LEU A 60 1.21 -8.48 -13.58
N HIS A 61 0.21 -7.81 -14.17
CA HIS A 61 0.09 -7.65 -15.61
C HIS A 61 -0.16 -6.19 -15.99
N ILE A 62 0.48 -5.76 -17.07
CA ILE A 62 0.32 -4.45 -17.71
C ILE A 62 0.20 -4.59 -19.23
N HIS A 63 -0.45 -3.61 -19.83
CA HIS A 63 -0.57 -3.42 -21.28
C HIS A 63 -0.59 -1.92 -21.61
N GLU A 64 -0.57 -1.55 -22.88
CA GLU A 64 -0.44 -0.16 -23.34
C GLU A 64 -1.60 0.78 -22.93
N LYS A 65 -2.71 0.21 -22.45
CA LYS A 65 -3.88 0.95 -21.94
C LYS A 65 -4.03 0.87 -20.42
N SER A 66 -3.11 0.24 -19.71
CA SER A 66 -3.12 0.24 -18.24
C SER A 66 -3.02 1.68 -17.72
N SER A 67 -3.57 1.96 -16.54
CA SER A 67 -3.50 3.32 -16.00
C SER A 67 -2.04 3.71 -15.71
N PRO A 68 -1.72 5.02 -15.73
CA PRO A 68 -0.35 5.49 -15.54
C PRO A 68 0.32 4.98 -14.26
N HIS A 69 -0.45 4.78 -13.19
CA HIS A 69 0.08 4.18 -11.96
C HIS A 69 0.53 2.72 -12.16
N TYR A 70 -0.25 1.90 -12.86
CA TYR A 70 0.09 0.49 -13.07
C TYR A 70 1.27 0.31 -14.03
N LEU A 71 1.51 1.26 -14.94
CA LEU A 71 2.64 1.20 -15.87
C LEU A 71 4.01 1.32 -15.19
N ASN A 72 4.10 2.01 -14.05
CA ASN A 72 5.35 2.16 -13.30
C ASN A 72 5.08 2.52 -11.83
N ARG A 73 5.38 1.61 -10.91
CA ARG A 73 5.11 1.78 -9.47
C ARG A 73 6.03 0.92 -8.60
N PHE A 74 6.00 1.18 -7.30
CA PHE A 74 6.61 0.30 -6.31
C PHE A 74 5.87 -1.03 -6.14
N GLU A 75 6.63 -2.07 -5.81
CA GLU A 75 6.12 -3.35 -5.33
C GLU A 75 5.66 -3.22 -3.85
N PRO A 76 4.51 -3.81 -3.45
CA PRO A 76 3.89 -3.56 -2.14
C PRO A 76 4.74 -3.88 -0.90
N LEU A 77 5.37 -5.05 -0.83
CA LEU A 77 6.09 -5.47 0.39
C LEU A 77 7.35 -4.65 0.61
N THR A 78 8.06 -4.28 -0.45
CA THR A 78 9.26 -3.46 -0.39
C THR A 78 8.94 -2.03 0.05
N ILE A 79 7.93 -1.38 -0.55
CA ILE A 79 7.54 -0.02 -0.13
C ILE A 79 6.99 0.00 1.30
N LEU A 80 6.17 -0.98 1.69
CA LEU A 80 5.64 -1.06 3.05
C LEU A 80 6.73 -1.34 4.09
N SER A 81 7.75 -2.13 3.74
CA SER A 81 8.92 -2.34 4.61
C SER A 81 9.71 -1.04 4.84
N ALA A 82 9.85 -0.20 3.81
CA ALA A 82 10.47 1.11 3.96
C ALA A 82 9.61 2.06 4.81
N LEU A 83 8.28 2.06 4.60
CA LEU A 83 7.34 2.89 5.37
C LEU A 83 7.25 2.47 6.84
N ALA A 84 7.46 1.19 7.15
CA ALA A 84 7.48 0.67 8.50
C ALA A 84 8.50 1.41 9.40
N ALA A 85 9.65 1.80 8.85
CA ALA A 85 10.68 2.55 9.57
C ALA A 85 10.32 4.03 9.80
N THR A 86 9.28 4.55 9.15
CA THR A 86 8.90 5.98 9.18
C THR A 86 7.56 6.25 9.87
N THR A 87 6.93 5.20 10.39
CA THR A 87 5.61 5.21 11.04
C THR A 87 5.61 4.35 12.30
N ARG A 88 4.63 4.53 13.19
CA ARG A 88 4.63 3.90 14.54
C ARG A 88 3.43 3.02 14.82
N HIS A 89 2.26 3.33 14.28
CA HIS A 89 0.97 2.77 14.69
C HIS A 89 0.13 2.29 13.51
N ILE A 90 0.21 2.97 12.36
CA ILE A 90 -0.66 2.64 11.21
C ILE A 90 -0.35 1.25 10.66
N GLY A 91 -1.39 0.45 10.39
CA GLY A 91 -1.27 -0.85 9.73
C GLY A 91 -0.71 -0.73 8.31
N LEU A 92 -0.02 -1.77 7.86
CA LEU A 92 0.70 -1.83 6.58
C LEU A 92 0.17 -2.99 5.74
N VAL A 93 -0.81 -2.71 4.88
CA VAL A 93 -1.54 -3.76 4.15
C VAL A 93 -1.05 -3.87 2.71
N ALA A 94 -0.45 -5.02 2.38
CA ALA A 94 0.07 -5.35 1.06
C ALA A 94 -0.91 -6.24 0.27
N THR A 95 -1.08 -5.98 -1.02
CA THR A 95 -1.68 -6.95 -1.94
C THR A 95 -0.62 -7.92 -2.44
N VAL A 96 -0.85 -9.22 -2.26
CA VAL A 96 0.02 -10.28 -2.79
C VAL A 96 -0.87 -11.42 -3.28
N THR A 97 -0.62 -11.91 -4.49
CA THR A 97 -1.39 -13.02 -5.07
C THR A 97 -0.98 -14.38 -4.53
N VAL A 98 -1.94 -15.30 -4.44
CA VAL A 98 -1.69 -16.72 -4.14
C VAL A 98 -1.53 -17.58 -5.39
N SER A 99 -1.70 -17.02 -6.58
CA SER A 99 -1.73 -17.80 -7.83
C SER A 99 -0.35 -18.20 -8.36
N TYR A 100 0.68 -17.40 -8.05
CA TYR A 100 2.02 -17.58 -8.63
C TYR A 100 3.15 -17.64 -7.61
N THR A 101 2.89 -17.27 -6.36
CA THR A 101 3.92 -17.19 -5.31
C THR A 101 3.78 -18.38 -4.37
N GLU A 102 4.89 -19.07 -4.12
CA GLU A 102 4.90 -20.19 -3.16
C GLU A 102 4.49 -19.72 -1.75
N PRO A 103 3.64 -20.49 -1.04
CA PRO A 103 3.07 -20.06 0.25
C PRO A 103 4.15 -19.79 1.29
N PHE A 104 5.26 -20.53 1.26
CA PHE A 104 6.39 -20.30 2.16
C PHE A 104 7.06 -18.93 1.93
N GLN A 105 7.17 -18.49 0.67
CA GLN A 105 7.75 -17.19 0.34
C GLN A 105 6.86 -16.07 0.87
N VAL A 106 5.55 -16.14 0.63
CA VAL A 106 4.57 -15.17 1.12
C VAL A 106 4.59 -15.13 2.66
N ALA A 107 4.54 -16.29 3.31
CA ALA A 107 4.57 -16.38 4.77
C ALA A 107 5.84 -15.73 5.36
N ARG A 108 7.01 -16.01 4.77
CA ARG A 108 8.28 -15.45 5.25
C ARG A 108 8.37 -13.94 5.04
N GLN A 109 7.88 -13.42 3.91
CA GLN A 109 7.88 -11.99 3.63
C GLN A 109 6.94 -11.22 4.57
N PHE A 110 5.72 -11.72 4.79
CA PHE A 110 4.78 -11.11 5.73
C PHE A 110 5.28 -11.20 7.18
N ALA A 111 5.84 -12.34 7.60
CA ALA A 111 6.45 -12.46 8.92
C ALA A 111 7.59 -11.44 9.10
N SER A 112 8.44 -11.25 8.08
CA SER A 112 9.50 -10.25 8.12
C SER A 112 8.94 -8.83 8.24
N LEU A 113 7.92 -8.47 7.45
CA LEU A 113 7.29 -7.16 7.55
C LEU A 113 6.64 -6.97 8.94
N ASP A 114 6.03 -8.01 9.48
CA ASP A 114 5.40 -7.97 10.80
C ASP A 114 6.43 -7.72 11.91
N HIS A 115 7.59 -8.40 11.85
CA HIS A 115 8.71 -8.15 12.75
C HIS A 115 9.32 -6.75 12.58
N ILE A 116 9.55 -6.29 11.34
CA ILE A 116 10.09 -4.94 11.06
C ILE A 116 9.14 -3.86 11.58
N SER A 117 7.84 -4.06 11.40
CA SER A 117 6.82 -3.06 11.74
C SER A 117 6.32 -3.14 13.19
N GLY A 118 6.62 -4.22 13.92
CA GLY A 118 6.16 -4.42 15.30
C GLY A 118 4.70 -4.86 15.39
N GLY A 119 4.28 -5.80 14.53
CA GLY A 119 2.93 -6.38 14.57
C GLY A 119 1.89 -5.64 13.73
N ARG A 120 2.31 -4.94 12.66
CA ARG A 120 1.44 -4.07 11.84
C ARG A 120 1.17 -4.60 10.43
N ALA A 121 1.65 -5.78 10.07
CA ALA A 121 1.49 -6.30 8.72
C ALA A 121 0.05 -6.76 8.47
N GLY A 122 -0.47 -6.51 7.26
CA GLY A 122 -1.74 -7.06 6.80
C GLY A 122 -1.65 -7.53 5.35
N TRP A 123 -2.38 -8.59 5.02
CA TRP A 123 -2.39 -9.18 3.69
C TRP A 123 -3.77 -9.04 3.04
N ASN A 124 -3.82 -8.32 1.90
CA ASN A 124 -4.92 -8.39 0.96
C ASN A 124 -4.67 -9.56 -0.01
N VAL A 125 -5.37 -10.67 0.21
CA VAL A 125 -5.25 -11.91 -0.57
C VAL A 125 -6.02 -11.77 -1.88
N VAL A 126 -5.36 -12.03 -3.01
CA VAL A 126 -5.98 -12.02 -4.35
C VAL A 126 -5.61 -13.27 -5.13
N THR A 127 -6.45 -13.64 -6.10
CA THR A 127 -6.30 -14.85 -6.94
C THR A 127 -5.90 -14.55 -8.38
N SER A 128 -5.51 -13.30 -8.67
CA SER A 128 -5.11 -12.85 -10.01
C SER A 128 -3.74 -13.39 -10.40
#